data_AF-A0A7X0EZM3-F1
#
_entry.id   AF-A0A7X0EZM3-F1
#
_cell.length_a   1.000
_cell.length_b   1.000
_cell.length_c   1.000
_cell.angle_alpha   90.00
_cell.angle_beta   90.00
_cell.angle_gamma   90.00
#
_symmetry.space_group_name_H-M   'P 1'
#
loop_
_entity.id
_entity.type
_entity.pdbx_description
1 polymer ?
#
loop_
_entity_poly.entity_id
_entity_poly.type
_entity_poly.pdbx_seq_one_letter_code
_entity_poly.pdbx_strand_id
1 'polypeptide(L)'
;MTDRRATRTDARTETIMRTTLDLAREVGYAKLSIEAVAARAGVGKHTVYRRWPSRGLLFLDAVLSLNTAGLDHPDTGDIVADLREVMTRAADLLSRPPWGPLYQDLIGEAQHDPEVAAALNRRFIEPQTANTLARLRAAKDQGQLAPDFDLDLAFEILSGPLYYRLLITQQPLTHAYIDRVLHALFAGLSPRPQTR
;
A
#
# COMPACT_ATOMS: atom_id res chain seq x y z
N MET A 1 9.74 -27.42 -24.53
CA MET A 1 8.71 -28.02 -23.64
C MET A 1 8.55 -27.29 -22.29
N THR A 2 9.48 -26.39 -21.93
CA THR A 2 9.53 -25.64 -20.66
C THR A 2 8.58 -24.42 -20.64
N ASP A 3 8.40 -23.77 -21.78
CA ASP A 3 7.62 -22.53 -21.94
C ASP A 3 6.11 -22.71 -21.68
N ARG A 4 5.49 -23.71 -22.32
CA ARG A 4 4.05 -24.02 -22.14
C ARG A 4 3.66 -24.42 -20.71
N ARG A 5 4.61 -24.88 -19.88
CA ARG A 5 4.39 -25.25 -18.48
C ARG A 5 4.45 -24.02 -17.58
N ALA A 6 5.33 -23.06 -17.87
CA ALA A 6 5.38 -21.76 -17.18
C ALA A 6 4.10 -20.95 -17.46
N THR A 7 3.72 -20.78 -18.73
CA THR A 7 2.49 -20.04 -19.10
C THR A 7 1.22 -20.61 -18.46
N ARG A 8 1.09 -21.94 -18.38
CA ARG A 8 -0.05 -22.61 -17.71
C ARG A 8 -0.02 -22.47 -16.19
N THR A 9 1.18 -22.45 -15.61
CA THR A 9 1.40 -22.24 -14.18
C THR A 9 0.95 -20.83 -13.80
N ASP A 10 1.24 -19.84 -14.65
CA ASP A 10 0.92 -18.43 -14.42
C ASP A 10 -0.58 -18.15 -14.58
N ALA A 11 -1.22 -18.64 -15.65
CA ALA A 11 -2.67 -18.50 -15.86
C ALA A 11 -3.49 -19.11 -14.70
N ARG A 12 -3.00 -20.21 -14.12
CA ARG A 12 -3.63 -20.83 -12.95
C ARG A 12 -3.42 -20.01 -11.68
N THR A 13 -2.25 -19.37 -11.50
CA THR A 13 -2.01 -18.43 -10.40
C THR A 13 -3.00 -17.29 -10.45
N GLU A 14 -3.12 -16.67 -11.62
CA GLU A 14 -4.01 -15.53 -11.85
C GLU A 14 -5.47 -15.89 -11.58
N THR A 15 -5.91 -17.07 -12.06
CA THR A 15 -7.27 -17.56 -11.80
C THR A 15 -7.54 -17.73 -10.31
N ILE A 16 -6.59 -18.29 -9.56
CA ILE A 16 -6.71 -18.47 -8.11
C ILE A 16 -6.77 -17.09 -7.42
N MET A 17 -5.86 -16.17 -7.75
CA MET A 17 -5.84 -14.82 -7.16
C MET A 17 -7.14 -14.05 -7.45
N ARG A 18 -7.60 -14.03 -8.70
CA ARG A 18 -8.88 -13.40 -9.06
C ARG A 18 -10.06 -14.01 -8.28
N THR A 19 -10.11 -15.35 -8.21
CA THR A 19 -11.14 -16.06 -7.44
C THR A 19 -11.11 -15.69 -5.96
N THR A 20 -9.92 -15.54 -5.37
CA THR A 20 -9.75 -15.07 -4.00
C THR A 20 -10.34 -13.68 -3.80
N LEU A 21 -10.03 -12.74 -4.70
CA LEU A 21 -10.56 -11.37 -4.63
C LEU A 21 -12.08 -11.34 -4.77
N ASP A 22 -12.63 -12.12 -5.70
CA ASP A 22 -14.08 -12.22 -5.90
C ASP A 22 -14.77 -12.81 -4.66
N LEU A 23 -14.24 -13.91 -4.09
CA LEU A 23 -14.77 -14.46 -2.82
C LEU A 23 -14.70 -13.43 -1.70
N ALA A 24 -13.54 -12.77 -1.52
CA ALA A 24 -13.37 -11.81 -0.44
C ALA A 24 -14.37 -10.64 -0.55
N ARG A 25 -14.70 -10.21 -1.77
CA ARG A 25 -15.73 -9.18 -2.01
C ARG A 25 -17.15 -9.69 -1.76
N GLU A 26 -17.44 -10.95 -2.06
CA GLU A 26 -18.77 -11.54 -1.87
C GLU A 26 -19.08 -11.85 -0.40
N VAL A 27 -18.11 -12.42 0.33
CA VAL A 27 -18.35 -12.98 1.67
C VAL A 27 -17.54 -12.30 2.79
N GLY A 28 -16.65 -11.38 2.44
CA GLY A 28 -15.70 -10.74 3.36
C GLY A 28 -14.48 -11.62 3.65
N TYR A 29 -13.35 -10.99 4.01
CA TYR A 29 -12.10 -11.70 4.33
C TYR A 29 -12.26 -12.76 5.43
N ALA A 30 -13.04 -12.45 6.48
CA ALA A 30 -13.24 -13.37 7.61
C ALA A 30 -13.81 -14.75 7.20
N LYS A 31 -14.69 -14.78 6.19
CA LYS A 31 -15.34 -16.01 5.70
C LYS A 31 -14.62 -16.67 4.53
N LEU A 32 -13.55 -16.05 4.02
CA LEU A 32 -12.73 -16.61 2.95
C LEU A 32 -12.04 -17.90 3.44
N SER A 33 -11.95 -18.93 2.59
CA SER A 33 -11.17 -20.15 2.86
C SER A 33 -10.45 -20.64 1.61
N ILE A 34 -9.32 -21.31 1.79
CA ILE A 34 -8.56 -21.91 0.67
C ILE A 34 -9.41 -22.97 -0.03
N GLU A 35 -10.24 -23.71 0.71
CA GLU A 35 -11.17 -24.70 0.18
C GLU A 35 -12.20 -24.08 -0.75
N ALA A 36 -12.84 -22.98 -0.34
CA ALA A 36 -13.82 -22.27 -1.15
C ALA A 36 -13.17 -21.68 -2.42
N VAL A 37 -11.97 -21.13 -2.29
CA VAL A 37 -11.18 -20.63 -3.43
C VAL A 37 -10.84 -21.78 -4.39
N ALA A 38 -10.32 -22.90 -3.89
CA ALA A 38 -9.95 -24.05 -4.70
C ALA A 38 -11.15 -24.61 -5.46
N ALA A 39 -12.28 -24.79 -4.78
CA ALA A 39 -13.53 -25.26 -5.37
C ALA A 39 -14.01 -24.31 -6.48
N ARG A 40 -14.05 -22.99 -6.22
CA ARG A 40 -14.53 -22.01 -7.21
C ARG A 40 -13.56 -21.83 -8.38
N ALA A 41 -12.25 -21.93 -8.14
CA ALA A 41 -11.23 -21.86 -9.18
C ALA A 41 -11.10 -23.18 -9.99
N GLY A 42 -11.81 -24.24 -9.62
CA GLY A 42 -11.73 -25.54 -10.29
C GLY A 42 -10.36 -26.21 -10.15
N VAL A 43 -9.68 -26.01 -9.02
CA VAL A 43 -8.35 -26.57 -8.75
C VAL A 43 -8.36 -27.44 -7.49
N GLY A 44 -7.47 -28.42 -7.42
CA GLY A 44 -7.33 -29.23 -6.21
C GLY A 44 -6.70 -28.43 -5.07
N LYS A 45 -7.18 -28.64 -3.82
CA LYS A 45 -6.68 -28.00 -2.59
C LYS A 45 -5.15 -27.98 -2.50
N HIS A 46 -4.50 -29.13 -2.73
CA HIS A 46 -3.04 -29.27 -2.70
C HIS A 46 -2.31 -28.35 -3.71
N THR A 47 -2.96 -27.97 -4.82
CA THR A 47 -2.41 -27.02 -5.79
C THR A 47 -2.29 -25.62 -5.21
N VAL A 48 -3.25 -25.21 -4.37
CA VAL A 48 -3.24 -23.89 -3.72
C VAL A 48 -2.21 -23.88 -2.59
N TYR A 49 -2.23 -24.87 -1.69
CA TYR A 49 -1.30 -24.95 -0.55
C TYR A 49 0.16 -25.03 -0.94
N ARG A 50 0.48 -25.64 -2.09
CA ARG A 50 1.87 -25.69 -2.59
C ARG A 50 2.45 -24.29 -2.85
N ARG A 51 1.61 -23.30 -3.12
CA ARG A 51 2.04 -21.92 -3.41
C ARG A 51 1.79 -20.98 -2.25
N TRP A 52 0.66 -21.13 -1.58
CA TRP A 52 0.26 -20.28 -0.47
C TRP A 52 0.01 -21.16 0.75
N PRO A 53 0.94 -21.16 1.72
CA PRO A 53 0.80 -22.00 2.91
C PRO A 53 -0.33 -21.52 3.83
N SER A 54 -0.72 -20.24 3.76
CA SER A 54 -1.83 -19.66 4.52
C SER A 54 -2.82 -18.89 3.63
N ARG A 55 -4.06 -18.72 4.14
CA ARG A 55 -5.09 -17.87 3.49
C ARG A 55 -4.63 -16.42 3.41
N GLY A 56 -3.98 -15.91 4.45
CA GLY A 56 -3.48 -14.54 4.48
C GLY A 56 -2.42 -14.28 3.41
N LEU A 57 -1.50 -15.22 3.18
CA LEU A 57 -0.49 -15.09 2.12
C LEU A 57 -1.10 -15.19 0.71
N LEU A 58 -2.12 -16.03 0.52
CA LEU A 58 -2.90 -16.05 -0.73
C LEU A 58 -3.61 -14.71 -0.95
N PHE A 59 -4.22 -14.17 0.10
CA PHE A 59 -4.94 -12.90 0.03
C PHE A 59 -4.00 -11.73 -0.26
N LEU A 60 -2.85 -11.67 0.41
CA LEU A 60 -1.79 -10.70 0.16
C LEU A 60 -1.37 -10.71 -1.31
N ASP A 61 -1.05 -11.88 -1.86
CA ASP A 61 -0.66 -12.00 -3.27
C ASP A 61 -1.76 -11.51 -4.20
N ALA A 62 -3.00 -11.89 -3.91
CA ALA A 62 -4.14 -11.49 -4.70
C ALA A 62 -4.35 -9.97 -4.66
N VAL A 63 -4.28 -9.34 -3.49
CA VAL A 63 -4.43 -7.88 -3.34
C VAL A 63 -3.31 -7.13 -4.04
N LEU A 64 -2.05 -7.56 -3.86
CA LEU A 64 -0.90 -6.93 -4.53
C LEU A 64 -0.91 -7.16 -6.05
N SER A 65 -1.58 -8.20 -6.55
CA SER A 65 -1.74 -8.46 -7.98
C SER A 65 -2.65 -7.47 -8.71
N LEU A 66 -3.45 -6.67 -7.99
CA LEU A 66 -4.34 -5.66 -8.57
C LEU A 66 -3.61 -4.46 -9.21
N ASN A 67 -2.28 -4.57 -9.39
CA ASN A 67 -1.38 -3.62 -10.01
C ASN A 67 -1.51 -2.20 -9.44
N THR A 68 -0.69 -1.89 -8.44
CA THR A 68 -0.55 -0.55 -7.87
C THR A 68 0.50 0.23 -8.65
N ALA A 69 0.24 0.53 -9.92
CA ALA A 69 1.12 1.42 -10.67
C ALA A 69 1.13 2.83 -10.03
N GLY A 70 2.31 3.44 -9.89
CA GLY A 70 2.48 4.90 -9.87
C GLY A 70 2.57 5.59 -8.51
N LEU A 71 3.52 5.19 -7.66
CA LEU A 71 3.92 5.98 -6.49
C LEU A 71 5.39 6.46 -6.59
N ASP A 72 5.93 6.51 -7.81
CA ASP A 72 7.24 7.10 -8.08
C ASP A 72 7.17 8.62 -7.94
N HIS A 73 8.12 9.20 -7.22
CA HIS A 73 8.17 10.64 -7.06
C HIS A 73 8.67 11.32 -8.34
N PRO A 74 8.01 12.39 -8.81
CA PRO A 74 8.65 13.31 -9.72
C PRO A 74 9.81 14.03 -9.01
N ASP A 75 10.73 14.60 -9.78
CA ASP A 75 11.79 15.48 -9.29
C ASP A 75 11.67 16.83 -10.00
N THR A 76 10.73 17.66 -9.54
CA THR A 76 10.41 18.94 -10.19
C THR A 76 11.26 20.12 -9.71
N GLY A 77 12.06 19.91 -8.65
CA GLY A 77 12.73 20.98 -7.93
C GLY A 77 11.87 21.63 -6.83
N ASP A 78 10.65 21.14 -6.60
CA ASP A 78 9.79 21.51 -5.46
C ASP A 78 9.36 20.24 -4.71
N ILE A 79 10.03 19.95 -3.60
CA ILE A 79 9.78 18.78 -2.77
C ILE A 79 8.37 18.73 -2.21
N VAL A 80 7.76 19.88 -1.91
CA VAL A 80 6.40 19.90 -1.36
C VAL A 80 5.40 19.53 -2.45
N ALA A 81 5.59 20.04 -3.67
CA ALA A 81 4.79 19.66 -4.83
C ALA A 81 4.94 18.16 -5.17
N ASP A 82 6.17 17.64 -5.15
CA ASP A 82 6.45 16.24 -5.46
C ASP A 82 5.81 15.28 -4.45
N LEU A 83 5.93 15.59 -3.15
CA LEU A 83 5.27 14.82 -2.09
C LEU A 83 3.75 14.90 -2.19
N ARG A 84 3.21 16.08 -2.51
CA ARG A 84 1.77 16.27 -2.72
C ARG A 84 1.23 15.37 -3.81
N GLU A 85 1.92 15.28 -4.94
CA GLU A 85 1.50 14.42 -6.04
C GLU A 85 1.43 12.95 -5.61
N VAL A 86 2.50 12.46 -4.97
CA VAL A 86 2.57 11.04 -4.56
C VAL A 86 1.55 10.73 -3.45
N MET A 87 1.44 11.59 -2.44
CA MET A 87 0.44 11.40 -1.37
C MET A 87 -0.98 11.45 -1.89
N THR A 88 -1.26 12.27 -2.90
CA THR A 88 -2.56 12.33 -3.57
C THR A 88 -2.88 11.02 -4.27
N ARG A 89 -1.92 10.48 -5.05
CA ARG A 89 -2.08 9.16 -5.70
C ARG A 89 -2.22 8.02 -4.68
N ALA A 90 -1.50 8.10 -3.56
CA ALA A 90 -1.64 7.13 -2.47
C ALA A 90 -3.02 7.21 -1.82
N ALA A 91 -3.54 8.41 -1.56
CA ALA A 91 -4.89 8.62 -1.03
C ALA A 91 -5.98 8.09 -1.98
N ASP A 92 -5.83 8.35 -3.29
CA ASP A 92 -6.74 7.85 -4.31
C ASP A 92 -6.71 6.32 -4.37
N LEU A 93 -5.53 5.71 -4.31
CA LEU A 93 -5.36 4.26 -4.28
C LEU A 93 -6.03 3.64 -3.04
N LEU A 94 -5.73 4.19 -1.85
CA LEU A 94 -6.31 3.76 -0.57
C LEU A 94 -7.83 3.92 -0.52
N SER A 95 -8.39 4.85 -1.29
CA SER A 95 -9.84 5.09 -1.35
C SER A 95 -10.54 4.30 -2.45
N ARG A 96 -9.80 3.69 -3.40
CA ARG A 96 -10.35 3.08 -4.62
C ARG A 96 -10.80 1.63 -4.40
N PRO A 97 -12.10 1.29 -4.62
CA PRO A 97 -12.54 -0.09 -4.65
C PRO A 97 -12.02 -0.83 -5.90
N PRO A 98 -11.72 -2.13 -5.81
CA PRO A 98 -11.79 -2.93 -4.59
C PRO A 98 -10.53 -2.82 -3.71
N TRP A 99 -9.46 -2.17 -4.20
CA TRP A 99 -8.15 -2.18 -3.55
C TRP A 99 -8.17 -1.64 -2.10
N GLY A 100 -8.76 -0.47 -1.87
CA GLY A 100 -8.82 0.17 -0.54
C GLY A 100 -9.39 -0.74 0.56
N PRO A 101 -10.65 -1.20 0.42
CA PRO A 101 -11.26 -2.14 1.38
C PRO A 101 -10.46 -3.42 1.57
N LEU A 102 -9.95 -4.02 0.48
CA LEU A 102 -9.15 -5.25 0.57
C LEU A 102 -7.80 -5.02 1.28
N TYR A 103 -7.21 -3.84 1.12
CA TYR A 103 -5.99 -3.46 1.80
C TYR A 103 -6.22 -3.25 3.30
N GLN A 104 -7.37 -2.67 3.70
CA GLN A 104 -7.76 -2.59 5.12
C GLN A 104 -7.92 -3.98 5.75
N ASP A 105 -8.57 -4.91 5.05
CA ASP A 105 -8.68 -6.31 5.48
C ASP A 105 -7.30 -6.95 5.64
N LEU A 106 -6.38 -6.69 4.70
CA LEU A 106 -5.01 -7.22 4.74
C LEU A 106 -4.20 -6.68 5.93
N ILE A 107 -4.34 -5.39 6.26
CA ILE A 107 -3.70 -4.81 7.46
C ILE A 107 -4.26 -5.45 8.72
N GLY A 108 -5.58 -5.69 8.77
CA GLY A 108 -6.23 -6.39 9.87
C GLY A 108 -5.68 -7.81 10.06
N GLU A 109 -5.52 -8.57 8.97
CA GLU A 109 -4.90 -9.90 9.03
C GLU A 109 -3.44 -9.83 9.51
N ALA A 110 -2.67 -8.85 9.03
CA ALA A 110 -1.28 -8.67 9.43
C ALA A 110 -1.11 -8.41 10.95
N GLN A 111 -2.15 -7.98 11.66
CA GLN A 111 -2.08 -7.86 13.13
C GLN A 111 -2.13 -9.21 13.85
N HIS A 112 -2.57 -10.27 13.17
CA HIS A 112 -2.78 -11.60 13.75
C HIS A 112 -1.86 -12.68 13.15
N ASP A 113 -1.32 -12.46 11.96
CA ASP A 113 -0.40 -13.36 11.26
C ASP A 113 0.96 -12.66 11.00
N PRO A 114 2.02 -12.98 11.78
CA PRO A 114 3.34 -12.40 11.60
C PRO A 114 3.99 -12.67 10.24
N GLU A 115 3.66 -13.78 9.57
CA GLU A 115 4.19 -14.08 8.23
C GLU A 115 3.55 -13.15 7.19
N VAL A 116 2.26 -12.88 7.32
CA VAL A 116 1.56 -11.89 6.49
C VAL A 116 2.10 -10.49 6.75
N ALA A 117 2.32 -10.12 8.02
CA ALA A 117 2.91 -8.83 8.36
C ALA A 117 4.30 -8.65 7.75
N ALA A 118 5.18 -9.65 7.87
CA ALA A 118 6.52 -9.61 7.29
C ALA A 118 6.47 -9.54 5.76
N ALA A 119 5.58 -10.32 5.13
CA ALA A 119 5.40 -10.29 3.69
C ALA A 119 4.87 -8.95 3.18
N LEU A 120 3.91 -8.34 3.89
CA LEU A 120 3.33 -7.04 3.55
C LEU A 120 4.38 -5.93 3.66
N ASN A 121 5.14 -5.92 4.74
CA ASN A 121 6.22 -4.95 4.94
C ASN A 121 7.25 -5.05 3.82
N ARG A 122 7.80 -6.24 3.59
CA ARG A 122 8.86 -6.46 2.60
C ARG A 122 8.44 -6.13 1.17
N ARG A 123 7.20 -6.47 0.80
CA ARG A 123 6.77 -6.46 -0.61
C ARG A 123 6.02 -5.22 -1.02
N PHE A 124 5.54 -4.45 -0.06
CA PHE A 124 4.75 -3.24 -0.32
C PHE A 124 5.28 -2.05 0.47
N ILE A 125 5.33 -2.12 1.80
CA ILE A 125 5.69 -0.95 2.63
C ILE A 125 7.13 -0.49 2.39
N GLU A 126 8.11 -1.39 2.50
CA GLU A 126 9.54 -1.07 2.34
C GLU A 126 9.85 -0.44 0.97
N PRO A 127 9.36 -0.96 -0.17
CA PRO A 127 9.50 -0.29 -1.47
C PRO A 127 8.95 1.14 -1.48
N GLN A 128 7.77 1.38 -0.89
CA GLN A 128 7.17 2.71 -0.84
C GLN A 128 7.95 3.68 0.04
N THR A 129 8.42 3.19 1.20
CA THR A 129 9.30 3.94 2.10
C THR A 129 10.59 4.31 1.40
N ALA A 130 11.27 3.35 0.77
CA ALA A 130 12.52 3.57 0.08
C ALA A 130 12.40 4.58 -1.07
N ASN A 131 11.30 4.51 -1.85
CA ASN A 131 11.02 5.47 -2.92
C ASN A 131 10.89 6.91 -2.39
N THR A 132 10.11 7.09 -1.32
CA THR A 132 9.90 8.40 -0.69
C THR A 132 11.19 8.94 -0.06
N LEU A 133 11.93 8.09 0.65
CA LEU A 133 13.21 8.47 1.25
C LEU A 133 14.26 8.83 0.21
N ALA A 134 14.29 8.15 -0.95
CA ALA A 134 15.18 8.51 -2.05
C ALA A 134 14.88 9.93 -2.56
N ARG A 135 13.60 10.27 -2.74
CA ARG A 135 13.20 11.63 -3.14
C ARG A 135 13.57 12.69 -2.10
N LEU A 136 13.31 12.42 -0.82
CA LEU A 136 13.65 13.32 0.29
C LEU A 136 15.17 13.56 0.39
N ARG A 137 15.98 12.50 0.19
CA ARG A 137 17.45 12.63 0.15
C ARG A 137 17.90 13.54 -0.99
N ALA A 138 17.37 13.33 -2.20
CA ALA A 138 17.69 14.20 -3.34
C ALA A 138 17.30 15.66 -3.09
N ALA A 139 16.13 15.92 -2.48
CA ALA A 139 15.70 17.28 -2.12
C ALA A 139 16.64 17.93 -1.08
N LYS A 140 17.11 17.14 -0.11
CA LYS A 140 18.08 17.59 0.89
C LYS A 140 19.42 17.97 0.25
N ASP A 141 19.94 17.13 -0.65
CA ASP A 141 21.19 17.39 -1.38
C ASP A 141 21.08 18.63 -2.30
N GLN A 142 19.88 18.92 -2.80
CA GLN A 142 19.55 20.12 -3.58
C GLN A 142 19.29 21.36 -2.71
N GLY A 143 19.38 21.26 -1.38
CA GLY A 143 19.18 22.37 -0.45
C GLY A 143 17.72 22.78 -0.23
N GLN A 144 16.75 21.93 -0.63
CA GLN A 144 15.33 22.20 -0.42
C GLN A 144 14.84 21.86 1.00
N LEU A 145 15.62 21.07 1.75
CA LEU A 145 15.35 20.67 3.12
C LEU A 145 16.48 21.07 4.06
N ALA A 146 16.18 21.19 5.35
CA ALA A 146 17.20 21.46 6.35
C ALA A 146 18.24 20.32 6.41
N PRO A 147 19.55 20.63 6.62
CA PRO A 147 20.61 19.61 6.68
C PRO A 147 20.44 18.57 7.80
N ASP A 148 19.69 18.90 8.85
CA ASP A 148 19.38 18.04 9.99
C ASP A 148 17.94 17.49 9.95
N PHE A 149 17.20 17.71 8.86
CA PHE A 149 15.85 17.16 8.71
C PHE A 149 15.87 15.63 8.77
N ASP A 150 15.08 15.07 9.69
CA ASP A 150 14.93 13.63 9.90
C ASP A 150 13.99 13.05 8.83
N LEU A 151 14.58 12.36 7.86
CA LEU A 151 13.85 11.85 6.70
C LEU A 151 12.97 10.64 7.05
N ASP A 152 13.43 9.82 7.99
CA ASP A 152 12.70 8.61 8.39
C ASP A 152 11.44 9.00 9.18
N LEU A 153 11.59 9.93 10.13
CA LEU A 153 10.43 10.49 10.84
C LEU A 153 9.50 11.26 9.89
N ALA A 154 10.03 11.98 8.89
CA ALA A 154 9.20 12.65 7.90
C ALA A 154 8.29 11.66 7.17
N PHE A 155 8.80 10.50 6.76
CA PHE A 155 7.98 9.46 6.13
C PHE A 155 6.88 8.93 7.07
N GLU A 156 7.20 8.69 8.35
CA GLU A 156 6.22 8.27 9.34
C GLU A 156 5.10 9.31 9.52
N ILE A 157 5.45 10.60 9.58
CA ILE A 157 4.49 11.71 9.69
C ILE A 157 3.66 11.86 8.41
N LEU A 158 4.21 11.59 7.23
CA LEU A 158 3.45 11.63 5.97
C LEU A 158 2.44 10.46 5.89
N SER A 159 2.85 9.27 6.31
CA SER A 159 2.05 8.05 6.19
C SER A 159 1.00 7.91 7.30
N GLY A 160 1.36 8.22 8.55
CA GLY A 160 0.52 8.06 9.73
C GLY A 160 -0.88 8.68 9.64
N PRO A 161 -1.01 9.95 9.20
CA PRO A 161 -2.30 10.62 9.04
C PRO A 161 -3.22 9.95 8.03
N LEU A 162 -2.68 9.29 7.00
CA LEU A 162 -3.47 8.52 6.03
C LEU A 162 -4.03 7.26 6.68
N TYR A 163 -3.19 6.49 7.37
CA TYR A 163 -3.61 5.28 8.07
C TYR A 163 -4.56 5.57 9.23
N TYR A 164 -4.33 6.64 10.00
CA TYR A 164 -5.24 7.05 11.07
C TYR A 164 -6.62 7.40 10.53
N ARG A 165 -6.70 8.09 9.38
CA ARG A 165 -7.98 8.35 8.73
C ARG A 165 -8.63 7.11 8.15
N LEU A 166 -7.87 6.28 7.47
CA LEU A 166 -8.37 5.09 6.81
C LEU A 166 -8.87 4.03 7.81
N LEU A 167 -8.11 3.78 8.87
CA LEU A 167 -8.33 2.63 9.76
C LEU A 167 -9.08 2.99 11.05
N ILE A 168 -8.82 4.17 11.62
CA ILE A 168 -9.34 4.53 12.95
C ILE A 168 -10.60 5.37 12.81
N THR A 169 -10.50 6.53 12.20
CA THR A 169 -11.63 7.47 12.09
C THR A 169 -12.54 7.20 10.89
N GLN A 170 -12.08 6.35 9.97
CA GLN A 170 -12.76 5.96 8.73
C GLN A 170 -13.30 7.16 7.95
N GLN A 171 -12.50 8.24 7.92
CA GLN A 171 -12.83 9.48 7.20
C GLN A 171 -12.23 9.46 5.80
N PRO A 172 -12.85 10.15 4.82
CA PRO A 172 -12.31 10.24 3.48
C PRO A 172 -10.90 10.82 3.43
N LEU A 173 -10.05 10.24 2.58
CA LEU A 173 -8.73 10.76 2.23
C LEU A 173 -8.86 11.76 1.06
N THR A 174 -9.28 12.99 1.38
CA THR A 174 -9.45 14.05 0.39
C THR A 174 -8.10 14.71 0.05
N HIS A 175 -7.93 15.23 -1.17
CA HIS A 175 -6.72 15.98 -1.55
C HIS A 175 -6.48 17.21 -0.65
N ALA A 176 -7.55 17.90 -0.24
CA ALA A 176 -7.46 19.01 0.73
C ALA A 176 -6.92 18.59 2.12
N TYR A 177 -7.05 17.30 2.48
CA TYR A 177 -6.44 16.78 3.70
C TYR A 177 -4.94 16.56 3.53
N ILE A 178 -4.52 16.07 2.35
CA ILE A 178 -3.11 15.95 2.00
C ILE A 178 -2.43 17.32 2.08
N ASP A 179 -3.06 18.34 1.52
CA ASP A 179 -2.58 19.73 1.57
C ASP A 179 -2.39 20.21 3.02
N ARG A 180 -3.33 19.88 3.91
CA ARG A 180 -3.22 20.22 5.33
C ARG A 180 -2.09 19.47 6.05
N VAL A 181 -1.88 18.19 5.73
CA VAL A 181 -0.79 17.38 6.31
C VAL A 181 0.55 17.96 5.90
N LEU A 182 0.74 18.25 4.61
CA LEU A 182 1.97 18.84 4.09
C LEU A 182 2.21 20.24 4.65
N HIS A 183 1.17 21.08 4.72
CA HIS A 183 1.29 22.40 5.34
C HIS A 183 1.71 22.29 6.82
N ALA A 184 1.15 21.35 7.58
CA ALA A 184 1.55 21.14 8.97
C ALA A 184 3.01 20.70 9.11
N LEU A 185 3.48 19.81 8.23
CA LEU A 185 4.85 19.31 8.25
C LEU A 185 5.88 20.38 7.84
N PHE A 186 5.61 21.12 6.76
CA PHE A 186 6.59 22.05 6.16
C PHE A 186 6.45 23.50 6.61
N ALA A 187 5.26 23.94 7.03
CA ALA A 187 5.02 25.32 7.46
C ALA A 187 4.61 25.45 8.94
N GLY A 188 4.22 24.34 9.59
CA GLY A 188 3.47 24.37 10.86
C GLY A 188 4.26 24.71 12.13
N LEU A 189 5.60 24.80 12.08
CA LEU A 189 6.43 25.05 13.27
C LEU A 189 7.18 26.40 13.26
N SER A 190 7.02 27.23 12.22
CA SER A 190 7.47 28.61 12.29
C SER A 190 6.47 29.45 13.10
N PRO A 191 6.89 30.21 14.13
CA PRO A 191 6.04 31.25 14.69
C PRO A 191 5.60 32.13 13.52
N ARG A 192 4.29 32.35 13.36
CA ARG A 192 3.84 33.42 12.46
C ARG A 192 4.57 34.69 12.91
N PRO A 193 5.28 35.41 12.03
CA PRO A 193 5.84 36.69 12.40
C PRO A 193 4.70 37.51 13.00
N GLN A 194 4.86 37.92 14.26
CA GLN A 194 3.93 38.83 14.89
C GLN A 194 4.03 40.13 14.10
N THR A 195 3.07 40.36 13.21
CA THR A 195 2.90 41.65 12.57
C THR A 195 2.67 42.66 13.70
N ARG A 196 3.65 43.55 13.92
CA ARG A 196 3.49 44.73 14.77
C ARG A 196 2.63 45.76 14.07
#